data_AF-A0A9X6SRF2-F1
#
_entry.id   AF-A0A9X6SRF2-F1
#
_cell.length_a   1.000
_cell.length_b   1.000
_cell.length_c   1.000
_cell.angle_alpha   90.00
_cell.angle_beta   90.00
_cell.angle_gamma   90.00
#
_symmetry.space_group_name_H-M   'P 1'
#
loop_
_entity.id
_entity.type
_entity.pdbx_description
1 polymer ?
#
loop_
_entity_poly.entity_id
_entity_poly.type
_entity_poly.pdbx_seq_one_letter_code
_entity_poly.pdbx_strand_id
1 'polypeptide(L)' 'MYYTFTSQDIDFINKHRRDYNRLGIAVQLAVLRYPGWTLLQIKDVPKQVITYIAKQIGVSPQEYSKYAQRVATRNEHLE' A
#
# COMPACT_ATOMS: atom_id res chain seq x y z
N MET A 1 -8.84 10.88 10.44
CA MET A 1 -7.64 10.79 9.59
C MET A 1 -7.51 9.34 9.15
N TYR A 2 -8.06 8.96 8.00
CA TYR A 2 -8.32 7.54 7.68
C TYR A 2 -7.11 6.75 7.16
N TYR A 3 -6.02 7.44 6.81
CA TYR A 3 -4.82 6.84 6.22
C TYR A 3 -3.58 7.02 7.10
N THR A 4 -3.77 7.41 8.36
CA THR A 4 -2.67 7.66 9.29
C THR A 4 -2.33 6.39 10.06
N PHE A 5 -1.06 6.01 10.05
CA PHE A 5 -0.56 4.83 10.74
C PHE A 5 -0.23 5.14 12.19
N THR A 6 -0.58 4.20 13.07
CA THR A 6 -0.08 4.17 14.44
C THR A 6 1.36 3.69 14.46
N SER A 7 2.06 3.86 15.58
CA SER A 7 3.42 3.33 15.74
C SER A 7 3.48 1.81 15.54
N GLN A 8 2.45 1.08 15.99
CA GLN A 8 2.35 -0.38 15.81
C GLN A 8 2.24 -0.78 14.33
N ASP A 9 1.54 0.02 13.53
CA ASP A 9 1.42 -0.20 12.09
C ASP A 9 2.76 0.03 11.40
N ILE A 10 3.46 1.11 11.77
CA ILE A 10 4.78 1.43 11.23
C ILE A 10 5.77 0.31 11.57
N ASP A 11 5.77 -0.19 12.80
CA ASP A 11 6.61 -1.31 13.23
C ASP A 11 6.28 -2.59 12.45
N PHE A 12 4.99 -2.88 12.22
CA PHE A 12 4.58 -4.01 11.41
C PHE A 12 5.05 -3.85 9.96
N ILE A 13 4.84 -2.69 9.34
CA ILE A 13 5.27 -2.41 7.96
C ILE A 13 6.80 -2.55 7.84
N ASN A 14 7.55 -2.07 8.82
CA ASN A 14 9.02 -2.09 8.82
C ASN A 14 9.63 -3.48 8.99
N LYS A 15 8.87 -4.50 9.39
CA LYS A 15 9.34 -5.89 9.41
C LYS A 15 9.55 -6.47 8.00
N HIS A 16 8.98 -5.85 6.96
CA HIS A 16 9.10 -6.33 5.60
C HIS A 16 10.33 -5.78 4.88
N ARG A 17 11.01 -6.65 4.13
CA ARG A 17 12.19 -6.28 3.33
C ARG A 17 11.77 -5.61 2.02
N ARG A 18 12.55 -4.61 1.59
CA ARG A 18 12.40 -3.81 0.35
C ARG A 18 11.25 -2.79 0.41
N ASP A 19 11.50 -1.60 -0.11
CA ASP A 19 10.57 -0.47 -0.01
C ASP A 19 9.26 -0.67 -0.77
N TYR A 20 9.29 -1.33 -1.93
CA TYR A 20 8.06 -1.66 -2.66
C TYR A 20 7.13 -2.62 -1.89
N ASN A 21 7.68 -3.54 -1.10
CA ASN A 21 6.87 -4.44 -0.25
C ASN A 21 6.27 -3.68 0.93
N ARG A 22 7.10 -2.86 1.60
CA ARG A 22 6.68 -2.00 2.70
C ARG A 22 5.55 -1.07 2.25
N LEU A 23 5.70 -0.43 1.09
CA LEU A 23 4.69 0.46 0.53
C LEU A 23 3.42 -0.27 0.12
N GLY A 24 3.52 -1.45 -0.49
CA GLY A 24 2.36 -2.25 -0.86
C GLY A 24 1.52 -2.70 0.34
N ILE A 25 2.18 -3.16 1.41
CA ILE A 25 1.53 -3.57 2.65
C ILE A 25 0.91 -2.37 3.36
N ALA A 26 1.60 -1.23 3.39
CA ALA A 26 1.06 0.00 3.93
C ALA A 26 -0.24 0.42 3.20
N VAL A 27 -0.25 0.35 1.87
CA VAL A 27 -1.46 0.61 1.07
C VAL A 27 -2.56 -0.41 1.39
N GLN A 28 -2.26 -1.71 1.43
CA GLN A 28 -3.25 -2.74 1.81
C GLN A 28 -3.89 -2.46 3.17
N LEU A 29 -3.09 -2.15 4.19
CA LEU A 29 -3.57 -1.82 5.54
C LEU A 29 -4.46 -0.57 5.53
N ALA A 30 -4.04 0.46 4.79
CA ALA A 30 -4.78 1.71 4.67
C ALA A 30 -6.13 1.51 3.96
N VAL A 31 -6.18 0.66 2.94
CA VAL A 31 -7.40 0.29 2.21
C VAL A 31 -8.35 -0.52 3.09
N LEU A 32 -7.85 -1.54 3.81
CA LEU A 32 -8.67 -2.39 4.69
C LEU A 32 -9.35 -1.61 5.83
N ARG A 33 -8.76 -0.49 6.25
CA ARG A 33 -9.32 0.39 7.28
C ARG A 33 -10.37 1.36 6.76
N TYR A 34 -10.49 1.51 5.44
CA TYR A 34 -11.45 2.42 4.84
C TYR A 34 -12.76 1.68 4.52
N PRO A 35 -13.88 2.02 5.17
CA PRO A 35 -15.16 1.41 4.84
C PRO A 35 -15.52 1.71 3.38
N GLY A 36 -15.69 0.66 2.59
CA GLY A 36 -16.08 0.77 1.18
C GLY A 36 -14.95 0.60 0.17
N TRP A 37 -13.70 0.36 0.60
CA TRP A 37 -12.66 -0.12 -0.32
C TRP A 37 -12.33 -1.60 -0.11
N THR A 38 -12.23 -2.33 -1.22
CA THR A 38 -11.85 -3.74 -1.27
C THR A 38 -10.39 -3.89 -1.70
N LEU A 39 -9.79 -5.05 -1.43
CA LEU A 39 -8.42 -5.36 -1.89
C LEU A 39 -8.27 -5.29 -3.42
N LEU A 40 -9.37 -5.40 -4.18
CA LEU A 40 -9.38 -5.28 -5.64
C LEU A 40 -9.19 -3.83 -6.12
N GLN A 41 -9.47 -2.83 -5.28
CA GLN A 41 -9.33 -1.40 -5.61
C GLN A 41 -7.92 -0.86 -5.36
N ILE A 42 -6.97 -1.71 -4.96
CA ILE A 42 -5.55 -1.36 -4.79
C ILE A 42 -4.94 -0.84 -6.11
N LYS A 43 -5.42 -1.29 -7.27
CA LYS A 43 -4.94 -0.79 -8.57
C LYS A 43 -5.31 0.67 -8.85
N ASP A 44 -6.38 1.18 -8.22
CA ASP A 44 -6.97 2.49 -8.50
C ASP A 44 -6.73 3.50 -7.37
N VAL A 45 -5.74 3.25 -6.51
CA VAL A 45 -5.43 4.14 -5.38
C VAL A 45 -4.91 5.49 -5.91
N PRO A 46 -5.51 6.64 -5.54
CA PRO A 46 -5.08 7.94 -5.99
C PRO A 46 -3.62 8.23 -5.59
N LYS A 47 -2.86 8.88 -6.48
CA LYS A 47 -1.45 9.24 -6.24
C LYS A 47 -1.23 10.04 -4.96
N GLN A 48 -2.19 10.88 -4.58
CA GLN A 48 -2.12 11.66 -3.34
C GLN A 48 -2.13 10.77 -2.09
N VAL A 49 -2.94 9.71 -2.10
CA VAL A 49 -3.02 8.72 -1.01
C VAL A 49 -1.71 7.94 -0.93
N ILE A 50 -1.18 7.47 -2.07
CA ILE A 50 0.12 6.78 -2.12
C ILE A 50 1.23 7.68 -1.58
N THR A 51 1.25 8.95 -1.97
CA THR A 51 2.26 9.93 -1.50
C THR A 51 2.16 10.15 0.01
N TYR A 52 0.94 10.25 0.53
CA TYR A 52 0.69 10.42 1.96
C TYR A 52 1.13 9.19 2.77
N ILE A 53 0.82 7.99 2.30
CA ILE A 53 1.24 6.71 2.91
C ILE A 53 2.77 6.56 2.87
N ALA A 54 3.39 6.82 1.72
CA ALA A 54 4.84 6.69 1.53
C ALA A 54 5.65 7.60 2.48
N LYS A 55 5.17 8.83 2.69
CA LYS A 55 5.78 9.78 3.64
C LYS A 55 5.81 9.26 5.07
N GLN A 56 4.77 8.54 5.51
CA GLN A 56 4.68 8.05 6.89
C GLN A 56 5.68 6.94 7.20
N ILE A 57 6.13 6.19 6.18
CA ILE A 57 7.05 5.07 6.34
C ILE A 57 8.45 5.34 5.76
N GLY A 58 8.69 6.58 5.28
CA GLY A 58 9.98 7.03 4.79
C GLY A 58 10.45 6.35 3.49
N VAL A 59 9.53 6.04 2.58
CA VAL A 59 9.86 5.42 1.28
C VAL A 59 9.48 6.31 0.11
N SER A 60 10.06 6.05 -1.07
CA SER A 60 9.63 6.74 -2.29
C SER A 60 8.25 6.25 -2.75
N PRO A 61 7.31 7.16 -3.09
CA PRO A 61 6.02 6.76 -3.66
C PRO A 61 6.15 6.07 -5.04
N GLN A 62 7.28 6.23 -5.73
CA GLN A 62 7.53 5.59 -7.03
C GLN A 62 7.65 4.06 -6.91
N GLU A 63 8.03 3.55 -5.74
CA GLU A 63 8.12 2.11 -5.46
C GLU A 63 6.77 1.40 -5.57
N TYR A 64 5.66 2.14 -5.52
CA TYR A 64 4.32 1.58 -5.65
C TYR A 64 4.08 0.95 -7.03
N SER A 65 4.68 1.50 -8.08
CA SER A 65 4.53 0.96 -9.44
C SER A 65 5.03 -0.49 -9.55
N LYS A 66 6.16 -0.80 -8.91
CA LYS A 66 6.73 -2.16 -8.84
C LYS A 66 5.83 -3.13 -8.08
N TYR A 67 5.15 -2.63 -7.05
CA TYR A 67 4.19 -3.42 -6.30
C TYR A 67 2.90 -3.66 -7.11
N ALA A 68 2.34 -2.61 -7.71
CA ALA A 68 1.12 -2.67 -8.51
C ALA A 68 1.26 -3.60 -9.73
N GLN A 69 2.41 -3.58 -10.41
CA GLN A 69 2.72 -4.51 -11.50
C GLN A 69 2.62 -5.98 -11.07
N ARG A 70 3.16 -6.34 -9.91
CA ARG A 70 3.10 -7.72 -9.39
C ARG A 70 1.70 -8.14 -8.99
N VAL A 71 0.90 -7.23 -8.44
CA VAL A 71 -0.50 -7.50 -8.08
C VAL A 71 -1.34 -7.71 -9.34
N ALA A 72 -1.10 -6.93 -10.40
CA ALA A 72 -1.78 -7.10 -11.68
C ALA A 72 -1.55 -8.50 -12.27
N THR A 73 -0.29 -8.96 -12.35
CA THR A 73 0.02 -10.31 -12.85
C THR A 73 -0.61 -11.43 -12.02
N ARG A 74 -0.80 -11.22 -10.71
CA ARG A 74 -1.46 -12.22 -9.85
C ARG A 74 -2.97 -12.26 -10.05
N ASN A 75 -3.59 -11.12 -10.35
CA ASN A 75 -5.04 -11.03 -10.57
C ASN A 75 -5.44 -11.52 -11.97
N GLU A 76 -4.60 -11.34 -12.99
CA GLU A 76 -4.82 -11.90 -14.34
C GLU A 76 -4.88 -13.44 -14.36
N HIS A 77 -4.35 -14.12 -13.34
CA HIS A 77 -4.38 -15.58 -13.23
C HIS A 77 -5.60 -16.11 -12.45
N LEU A 78 -6.44 -15.20 -11.92
CA LEU A 78 -7.68 -15.54 -11.21
C LEU A 78 -8.92 -15.31 -12.10
N GLU A 79 -8.74 -14.83 -13.33
CA GLU A 79 -9.76 -14.73 -14.38
C GLU A 79 -9.81 -15.97 -15.27
#